data_AF-A0A837RC63-F1
#
_entry.id   AF-A0A837RC63-F1
#
_cell.length_a   1.000
_cell.length_b   1.000
_cell.length_c   1.000
_cell.angle_alpha   90.00
_cell.angle_beta   90.00
_cell.angle_gamma   90.00
#
_symmetry.space_group_name_H-M   'P 1'
#
loop_
_entity.id
_entity.type
_entity.pdbx_description
1 polymer ?
#
loop_
_entity_poly.entity_id
_entity_poly.type
_entity_poly.pdbx_seq_one_letter_code
_entity_poly.pdbx_strand_id
1 'polypeptide(L)'
;MMDKTLSFTTKSPRQIKQGDTETTFTFICKSDGLAVDLTKATNIIAKIGNYSGYLRSQSIDIASLAGLNPGWLNLQPTPALMAGLPAGSYQLEIWVIDQAGTSIYPSDTPLSFTITNNIENEGGATITTITFDDFVKELNKAASTIDKGDKGDKGDDGLSAYQVAVSNGYHGSQTDWLASLVGPKGNKGDDAVVNVVTQAQYDALTDKTGLYVIQG
;
A
#
# COMPACT_ATOMS: atom_id res chain seq x y z
N MET A 1 39.76 -32.49 42.28
CA MET A 1 39.06 -32.89 41.03
C MET A 1 39.74 -32.13 39.90
N MET A 2 39.83 -32.71 38.70
CA MET A 2 40.33 -31.95 37.53
C MET A 2 39.35 -30.81 37.22
N ASP A 3 39.86 -29.61 37.02
CA ASP A 3 39.04 -28.44 36.72
C ASP A 3 38.58 -28.49 35.26
N LYS A 4 37.28 -28.72 35.05
CA LYS A 4 36.67 -28.79 33.73
C LYS A 4 36.05 -27.44 33.42
N THR A 5 36.52 -26.79 32.36
CA THR A 5 36.01 -25.48 31.96
C THR A 5 35.34 -25.54 30.60
N LEU A 6 34.30 -24.71 30.45
CA LEU A 6 33.62 -24.43 29.19
C LEU A 6 33.67 -22.92 28.98
N SER A 7 34.15 -22.48 27.83
CA SER A 7 34.19 -21.04 27.52
C SER A 7 33.91 -20.78 26.05
N PHE A 8 33.34 -19.61 25.77
CA PHE A 8 33.22 -19.11 24.40
C PHE A 8 34.61 -18.85 23.83
N THR A 9 34.83 -19.27 22.59
CA THR A 9 35.99 -18.78 21.82
C THR A 9 35.85 -17.27 21.56
N THR A 10 36.95 -16.61 21.21
CA THR A 10 36.99 -15.14 21.07
C THR A 10 36.03 -14.58 20.03
N LYS A 11 35.67 -15.35 19.00
CA LYS A 11 34.73 -14.95 17.94
C LYS A 11 33.31 -15.43 18.16
N SER A 12 33.05 -16.26 19.18
CA SER A 12 31.71 -16.77 19.41
C SER A 12 30.80 -15.67 19.95
N PRO A 13 29.55 -15.59 19.48
CA PRO A 13 28.55 -14.75 20.12
C PRO A 13 28.30 -15.22 21.55
N ARG A 14 27.76 -14.32 22.37
CA ARG A 14 27.27 -14.60 23.73
C ARG A 14 25.78 -14.32 23.88
N GLN A 15 25.15 -13.92 22.77
CA GLN A 15 23.75 -13.58 22.67
C GLN A 15 23.22 -14.06 21.32
N ILE A 16 21.94 -14.44 21.28
CA ILE A 16 21.22 -14.83 20.08
C ILE A 16 19.80 -14.24 20.13
N LYS A 17 19.16 -14.00 18.98
CA LYS A 17 17.76 -13.55 18.95
C LYS A 17 16.80 -14.73 19.09
N GLN A 18 15.62 -14.48 19.65
CA GLN A 18 14.54 -15.47 19.66
C GLN A 18 14.24 -15.95 18.24
N GLY A 19 14.21 -17.26 18.05
CA GLY A 19 13.93 -17.90 16.76
C GLY A 19 15.11 -17.93 15.79
N ASP A 20 16.25 -17.31 16.09
CA ASP A 20 17.45 -17.43 15.26
C ASP A 20 18.07 -18.82 15.42
N THR A 21 18.21 -19.52 14.29
CA THR A 21 18.78 -20.86 14.18
C THR A 21 19.97 -20.90 13.24
N GLU A 22 20.48 -19.76 12.80
CA GLU A 22 21.65 -19.65 11.93
C GLU A 22 22.91 -19.27 12.70
N THR A 23 22.75 -18.49 13.78
CA THR A 23 23.85 -18.13 14.66
C THR A 23 24.46 -19.36 15.33
N THR A 24 25.77 -19.54 15.14
CA THR A 24 26.55 -20.63 15.75
C THR A 24 27.33 -20.12 16.94
N PHE A 25 27.20 -20.79 18.08
CA PHE A 25 28.11 -20.64 19.20
C PHE A 25 29.31 -21.58 19.03
N THR A 26 30.52 -21.08 19.31
CA THR A 26 31.75 -21.89 19.29
C THR A 26 32.39 -21.87 20.66
N PHE A 27 32.51 -23.04 21.28
CA PHE A 27 33.06 -23.20 22.62
C PHE A 27 34.39 -23.93 22.61
N ILE A 28 35.07 -23.92 23.75
CA ILE A 28 36.20 -24.80 24.04
C ILE A 28 35.99 -25.49 25.39
N CYS A 29 36.08 -26.82 25.40
CA CYS A 29 36.18 -27.65 26.59
C CYS A 29 37.65 -27.83 26.97
N LYS A 30 37.98 -27.59 28.25
CA LYS A 30 39.31 -27.86 28.80
C LYS A 30 39.22 -28.66 30.09
N SER A 31 40.26 -29.43 30.37
CA SER A 31 40.50 -30.11 31.65
C SER A 31 41.87 -29.68 32.17
N ASP A 32 41.92 -29.16 33.40
CA ASP A 32 43.14 -28.58 34.01
C ASP A 32 43.85 -27.57 33.09
N GLY A 33 43.06 -26.72 32.42
CA GLY A 33 43.56 -25.68 31.51
C GLY A 33 43.99 -26.18 30.12
N LEU A 34 44.03 -27.50 29.88
CA LEU A 34 44.39 -28.10 28.60
C LEU A 34 43.15 -28.45 27.77
N ALA A 35 43.22 -28.24 26.45
CA ALA A 35 42.14 -28.60 25.54
C ALA A 35 41.87 -30.11 25.54
N VAL A 36 40.59 -30.48 25.62
CA VAL A 36 40.17 -31.89 25.67
C VAL A 36 40.13 -32.48 24.26
N ASP A 37 40.63 -33.70 24.08
CA ASP A 37 40.41 -34.46 22.86
C ASP A 37 38.97 -35.00 22.83
N LEU A 38 38.10 -34.33 22.07
CA LEU A 38 36.69 -34.66 21.94
C LEU A 38 36.42 -35.80 20.93
N THR A 39 37.43 -36.23 20.16
CA THR A 39 37.24 -37.24 19.10
C THR A 39 36.97 -38.64 19.63
N LYS A 40 37.22 -38.86 20.92
CA LYS A 40 36.92 -40.12 21.63
C LYS A 40 35.48 -40.21 22.13
N ALA A 41 34.71 -39.11 22.04
CA ALA A 41 33.32 -39.10 22.45
C ALA A 41 32.49 -40.03 21.57
N THR A 42 31.55 -40.75 22.17
CA THR A 42 30.48 -41.48 21.48
C THR A 42 29.22 -40.62 21.37
N ASN A 43 29.06 -39.62 22.24
CA ASN A 43 27.99 -38.63 22.15
C ASN A 43 28.42 -37.30 22.80
N ILE A 44 27.97 -36.18 22.23
CA ILE A 44 28.16 -34.84 22.80
C ILE A 44 26.79 -34.18 22.86
N ILE A 45 26.40 -33.70 24.03
CA ILE A 45 25.08 -33.11 24.26
C ILE A 45 25.23 -31.74 24.89
N ALA A 46 24.68 -30.72 24.23
CA ALA A 46 24.45 -29.42 24.83
C ALA A 46 23.18 -29.47 25.70
N LYS A 47 23.29 -29.10 26.97
CA LYS A 47 22.19 -28.96 27.92
C LYS A 47 21.94 -27.47 28.15
N ILE A 48 20.71 -27.01 27.87
CA ILE A 48 20.30 -25.63 28.13
C ILE A 48 19.35 -25.61 29.31
N GLY A 49 19.61 -24.68 30.22
CA GLY A 49 18.77 -24.37 31.38
C GLY A 49 18.63 -22.87 31.59
N ASN A 50 17.92 -22.51 32.65
CA ASN A 50 17.90 -21.16 33.22
C ASN A 50 17.97 -21.26 34.76
N TYR A 51 17.73 -20.16 35.47
CA TYR A 51 17.73 -20.16 36.95
C TYR A 51 16.67 -21.10 37.56
N SER A 52 15.64 -21.48 36.82
CA SER A 52 14.63 -22.46 37.26
C SER A 52 15.04 -23.91 36.99
N GLY A 53 16.18 -24.14 36.31
CA GLY A 53 16.75 -25.45 36.05
C GLY A 53 16.83 -25.83 34.57
N TYR A 54 16.95 -27.13 34.34
CA TYR A 54 17.08 -27.71 33.00
C TYR A 54 15.82 -27.48 32.15
N LEU A 55 16.01 -27.12 30.88
CA LEU A 55 14.92 -26.92 29.93
C LEU A 55 14.91 -27.99 28.85
N ARG A 56 16.05 -28.22 28.20
CA ARG A 56 16.15 -29.06 26.99
C ARG A 56 17.60 -29.31 26.58
N SER A 57 17.77 -30.20 25.61
CA SER A 57 19.08 -30.55 25.10
C SER A 57 19.10 -30.70 23.59
N GLN A 58 20.28 -30.49 23.00
CA GLN A 58 20.57 -30.77 21.60
C GLN A 58 21.86 -31.58 21.50
N SER A 59 21.82 -32.68 20.74
CA SER A 59 23.02 -33.42 20.38
C SER A 59 23.89 -32.62 19.41
N ILE A 60 25.20 -32.73 19.56
CA ILE A 60 26.19 -32.18 18.65
C ILE A 60 26.82 -33.35 17.90
N ASP A 61 26.76 -33.30 16.58
CA ASP A 61 27.33 -34.35 15.74
C ASP A 61 28.86 -34.37 15.87
N ILE A 62 29.42 -35.53 16.19
CA ILE A 62 30.87 -35.72 16.33
C ILE A 62 31.59 -35.49 15.00
N ALA A 63 30.93 -35.77 13.87
CA ALA A 63 31.51 -35.49 12.56
C ALA A 63 31.75 -33.98 12.35
N SER A 64 30.97 -33.11 13.02
CA SER A 64 31.12 -31.65 12.95
C SER A 64 32.40 -31.12 13.63
N LEU A 65 33.12 -31.97 14.37
CA LEU A 65 34.41 -31.62 14.98
C LEU A 65 35.55 -31.61 13.97
N ALA A 66 35.37 -32.22 12.79
CA ALA A 66 36.40 -32.29 11.77
C ALA A 66 36.86 -30.89 11.35
N GLY A 67 38.18 -30.64 11.40
CA GLY A 67 38.77 -29.34 11.06
C GLY A 67 38.72 -28.29 12.18
N LEU A 68 38.14 -28.60 13.34
CA LEU A 68 38.21 -27.74 14.52
C LEU A 68 39.49 -28.02 15.34
N ASN A 69 39.91 -27.02 16.11
CA ASN A 69 40.99 -27.20 17.08
C ASN A 69 40.57 -28.16 18.21
N PRO A 70 41.51 -28.87 18.86
CA PRO A 70 41.19 -29.70 20.02
C PRO A 70 40.38 -28.94 21.07
N GLY A 71 39.38 -29.62 21.64
CA GLY A 71 38.45 -29.08 22.62
C GLY A 71 37.35 -28.19 22.03
N TRP A 72 37.43 -27.78 20.76
CA TRP A 72 36.44 -26.89 20.16
C TRP A 72 35.19 -27.64 19.70
N LEU A 73 34.05 -26.98 19.83
CA LEU A 73 32.76 -27.49 19.33
C LEU A 73 31.86 -26.34 18.89
N ASN A 74 31.03 -26.61 17.90
CA ASN A 74 30.03 -25.68 17.39
C ASN A 74 28.63 -26.13 17.84
N LEU A 75 27.82 -25.19 18.29
CA LEU A 75 26.39 -25.36 18.53
C LEU A 75 25.64 -24.32 17.71
N GLN A 76 25.01 -24.77 16.64
CA GLN A 76 23.98 -24.02 15.94
C GLN A 76 22.62 -24.45 16.52
N PRO A 77 21.89 -23.58 17.24
CA PRO A 77 20.61 -23.94 17.84
C PRO A 77 19.59 -24.40 16.78
N THR A 78 19.00 -25.56 16.99
CA THR A 78 17.90 -26.04 16.13
C THR A 78 16.59 -25.30 16.42
N PRO A 79 15.62 -25.31 15.48
CA PRO A 79 14.28 -24.79 15.75
C PRO A 79 13.65 -25.40 17.01
N ALA A 80 13.84 -26.71 17.23
CA ALA A 80 13.35 -27.39 18.43
C ALA A 80 14.04 -26.89 19.71
N LEU A 81 15.34 -26.59 19.65
CA LEU A 81 16.06 -26.01 20.78
C LEU A 81 15.59 -24.58 21.08
N MET A 82 15.20 -23.80 20.08
CA MET A 82 14.79 -22.40 20.27
C MET A 82 13.29 -22.22 20.55
N ALA A 83 12.46 -23.21 20.20
CA ALA A 83 10.99 -23.10 20.25
C ALA A 83 10.46 -22.67 21.63
N GLY A 84 9.74 -21.55 21.67
CA GLY A 84 9.07 -21.05 22.87
C GLY A 84 10.00 -20.56 23.99
N LEU A 85 11.30 -20.37 23.72
CA LEU A 85 12.19 -19.74 24.70
C LEU A 85 11.96 -18.22 24.73
N PRO A 86 11.55 -17.64 25.88
CA PRO A 86 11.48 -16.18 26.02
C PRO A 86 12.87 -15.53 25.92
N ALA A 87 12.91 -14.21 25.71
CA ALA A 87 14.15 -13.48 25.95
C ALA A 87 14.52 -13.55 27.44
N GLY A 88 15.81 -13.68 27.73
CA GLY A 88 16.32 -13.82 29.08
C GLY A 88 17.72 -14.41 29.15
N SER A 89 18.18 -14.63 30.38
CA SER A 89 19.45 -15.29 30.67
C SER A 89 19.28 -16.80 30.74
N TYR A 90 20.19 -17.49 30.05
CA TYR A 90 20.23 -18.94 29.96
C TYR A 90 21.61 -19.45 30.34
N GLN A 91 21.66 -20.74 30.65
CA GLN A 91 22.84 -21.45 31.09
C GLN A 91 23.07 -22.66 30.22
N LEU A 92 24.34 -22.99 30.00
CA LEU A 92 24.78 -24.07 29.13
C LEU A 92 25.77 -24.98 29.87
N GLU A 93 25.55 -26.28 29.72
CA GLU A 93 26.56 -27.31 29.98
C GLU A 93 26.78 -28.15 28.72
N ILE A 94 28.00 -28.65 28.52
CA ILE A 94 28.32 -29.64 27.51
C ILE A 94 28.64 -30.96 28.20
N TRP A 95 27.86 -31.98 27.88
CA TRP A 95 28.05 -33.34 28.36
C TRP A 95 28.75 -34.14 27.27
N VAL A 96 29.98 -34.56 27.54
CA VAL A 96 30.79 -35.41 26.65
C VAL A 96 30.76 -36.83 27.21
N ILE A 97 30.27 -37.76 26.41
CA ILE A 97 30.11 -39.17 26.79
C ILE A 97 31.07 -40.00 25.96
N ASP A 98 31.83 -40.87 26.60
CA ASP A 98 32.75 -41.82 25.98
C ASP A 98 32.64 -43.21 26.65
N GLN A 99 33.58 -44.10 26.37
CA GLN A 99 33.63 -45.43 26.98
C GLN A 99 33.94 -45.41 28.49
N ALA A 100 34.56 -44.35 29.01
CA ALA A 100 34.91 -44.18 30.41
C ALA A 100 33.75 -43.57 31.23
N GLY A 101 32.85 -42.81 30.59
CA GLY A 101 31.63 -42.33 31.21
C GLY A 101 31.18 -40.97 30.69
N THR A 102 30.56 -40.17 31.55
CA THR A 102 30.11 -38.80 31.23
C THR A 102 31.00 -37.77 31.90
N SER A 103 31.56 -36.86 31.10
CA SER A 103 32.22 -35.64 31.56
C SER A 103 31.34 -34.43 31.30
N ILE A 104 31.05 -33.66 32.34
CA ILE A 104 30.24 -32.43 32.28
C ILE A 104 31.17 -31.21 32.31
N TYR A 105 30.95 -30.29 31.38
CA TYR A 105 31.70 -29.04 31.25
C TYR A 105 30.73 -27.84 31.33
N PRO A 106 31.01 -26.85 32.18
CA PRO A 106 32.09 -26.84 33.17
C PRO A 106 31.75 -27.69 34.41
N SER A 107 32.73 -27.97 35.28
CA SER A 107 32.50 -28.64 36.57
C SER A 107 32.01 -27.69 37.67
N ASP A 108 31.98 -26.38 37.40
CA ASP A 108 31.57 -25.33 38.32
C ASP A 108 30.22 -24.69 37.91
N THR A 109 30.18 -23.38 37.66
CA THR A 109 28.95 -22.67 37.29
C THR A 109 28.70 -22.83 35.78
N PRO A 110 27.50 -23.25 35.36
CA PRO A 110 27.14 -23.33 33.94
C PRO A 110 27.44 -22.05 33.16
N LEU A 111 27.87 -22.20 31.91
CA LEU A 111 28.25 -21.09 31.06
C LEU A 111 27.00 -20.27 30.66
N SER A 112 27.00 -18.97 30.96
CA SER A 112 25.84 -18.11 30.71
C SER A 112 25.82 -17.53 29.29
N PHE A 113 24.62 -17.42 28.72
CA PHE A 113 24.34 -16.69 27.46
C PHE A 113 22.98 -16.00 27.53
N THR A 114 22.69 -15.12 26.57
CA THR A 114 21.40 -14.38 26.53
C THR A 114 20.62 -14.69 25.27
N ILE A 115 19.32 -14.94 25.41
CA ILE A 115 18.38 -14.84 24.30
C ILE A 115 17.75 -13.45 24.35
N THR A 116 17.80 -12.72 23.24
CA THR A 116 17.25 -11.37 23.10
C THR A 116 15.96 -11.41 22.29
N ASN A 117 15.06 -10.44 22.48
CA ASN A 117 13.86 -10.35 21.66
C ASN A 117 14.23 -10.22 20.18
N ASN A 118 13.43 -10.83 19.31
CA ASN A 118 13.41 -10.43 17.91
C ASN A 118 12.46 -9.22 17.74
N ILE A 119 12.47 -8.59 16.57
CA ILE A 119 11.63 -7.42 16.31
C ILE A 119 10.14 -7.76 16.26
N GLU A 120 9.77 -9.03 16.03
CA GLU A 120 8.38 -9.49 16.08
C GLU A 120 7.83 -9.53 17.51
N ASN A 121 8.71 -9.77 18.50
CA ASN A 121 8.39 -9.83 19.93
C ASN A 121 8.64 -8.50 20.67
N GLU A 122 9.34 -7.55 20.04
CA GLU A 122 9.33 -6.16 20.51
C GLU A 122 7.95 -5.59 20.24
N GLY A 123 7.18 -5.34 21.30
CA GLY A 123 5.86 -4.73 21.23
C GLY A 123 5.92 -3.31 20.69
N GLY A 124 6.12 -3.18 19.38
CA GLY A 124 5.59 -2.06 18.63
C GLY A 124 4.08 -2.15 18.75
N ALA A 125 3.41 -1.04 19.08
CA ALA A 125 1.97 -0.95 18.95
C ALA A 125 1.60 -1.61 17.61
N THR A 126 0.84 -2.71 17.65
CA THR A 126 0.38 -3.40 16.45
C THR A 126 0.05 -2.33 15.43
N ILE A 127 0.74 -2.31 14.28
CA ILE A 127 0.22 -1.58 13.14
C ILE A 127 -1.19 -2.16 13.02
N THR A 128 -2.21 -1.38 13.39
CA THR A 128 -3.58 -1.82 13.24
C THR A 128 -3.71 -2.05 11.75
N THR A 129 -3.69 -3.31 11.34
CA THR A 129 -3.81 -3.70 9.94
C THR A 129 -5.18 -3.22 9.49
N ILE A 130 -5.22 -2.01 8.94
CA ILE A 130 -6.39 -1.51 8.22
C ILE A 130 -6.36 -2.29 6.91
N THR A 131 -7.36 -3.13 6.67
CA THR A 131 -7.47 -3.80 5.38
C THR A 131 -7.79 -2.76 4.30
N PHE A 132 -7.50 -3.07 3.04
CA PHE A 132 -7.92 -2.19 1.95
C PHE A 132 -9.44 -1.95 1.99
N ASP A 133 -10.23 -2.96 2.38
CA ASP A 133 -11.68 -2.86 2.53
C ASP A 133 -12.09 -1.90 3.65
N ASP A 134 -11.39 -1.90 4.79
CA ASP A 134 -11.63 -0.96 5.89
C ASP A 134 -11.32 0.48 5.46
N PHE A 135 -10.24 0.68 4.69
CA PHE A 135 -9.92 1.98 4.11
C PHE A 135 -10.98 2.45 3.12
N VAL A 136 -11.41 1.58 2.20
CA VAL A 136 -12.48 1.87 1.23
C VAL A 136 -13.79 2.20 1.95
N LYS A 137 -14.12 1.48 3.03
CA LYS A 137 -15.31 1.72 3.83
C LYS A 137 -15.30 3.11 4.47
N GLU A 138 -14.21 3.50 5.13
CA GLU A 138 -14.12 4.82 5.75
C GLU A 138 -14.04 5.94 4.70
N LEU A 139 -13.39 5.72 3.54
CA LEU A 139 -13.40 6.67 2.43
C LEU A 139 -14.81 6.89 1.87
N ASN A 140 -15.57 5.82 1.65
CA ASN A 140 -16.95 5.92 1.17
C ASN A 140 -17.87 6.61 2.18
N LYS A 141 -17.66 6.35 3.47
CA LYS A 141 -18.38 7.04 4.55
C LYS A 141 -18.06 8.54 4.55
N ALA A 142 -16.79 8.92 4.43
CA ALA A 142 -16.41 10.32 4.27
C ALA A 142 -17.04 10.93 3.00
N ALA A 143 -17.00 10.23 1.87
CA ALA A 143 -17.60 10.69 0.62
C ALA A 143 -19.12 10.88 0.73
N SER A 144 -19.83 10.05 1.51
CA SER A 144 -21.26 10.21 1.75
C SER A 144 -21.64 11.43 2.58
N THR A 145 -20.68 12.04 3.28
CA THR A 145 -20.91 13.27 4.07
C THR A 145 -20.64 14.54 3.27
N ILE A 146 -20.12 14.42 2.05
CA ILE A 146 -20.00 15.57 1.15
C ILE A 146 -21.38 15.79 0.54
N ASP A 147 -22.16 16.68 1.15
CA ASP A 147 -23.38 17.18 0.53
C ASP A 147 -23.03 17.70 -0.87
N LYS A 148 -23.71 17.14 -1.88
CA LYS A 148 -23.70 17.73 -3.21
C LYS A 148 -24.27 19.13 -3.03
N GLY A 149 -23.43 20.15 -3.17
CA GLY A 149 -23.84 21.55 -3.03
C GLY A 149 -25.16 21.78 -3.74
N ASP A 150 -26.07 22.49 -3.07
CA ASP A 150 -27.42 22.73 -3.57
C ASP A 150 -27.39 23.19 -5.02
N LYS A 151 -28.32 22.65 -5.82
CA LYS A 151 -28.50 23.09 -7.20
C LYS A 151 -28.76 24.59 -7.14
N GLY A 152 -27.87 25.38 -7.76
CA GLY A 152 -28.05 26.83 -7.82
C GLY A 152 -29.43 27.20 -8.34
N ASP A 153 -30.02 28.23 -7.75
CA ASP A 153 -31.35 28.70 -8.12
C ASP A 153 -31.44 28.96 -9.63
N LYS A 154 -32.61 28.66 -10.21
CA LYS A 154 -32.89 29.03 -11.59
C LYS A 154 -32.79 30.54 -11.70
N GLY A 155 -31.98 31.03 -12.64
CA GLY A 155 -31.92 32.46 -12.95
C GLY A 155 -33.28 33.00 -13.38
N ASP A 156 -33.53 34.25 -13.01
CA ASP A 156 -34.76 34.97 -13.33
C ASP A 156 -35.01 35.02 -14.83
N ASP A 157 -36.29 35.06 -15.22
CA ASP A 157 -36.67 35.23 -16.61
C ASP A 157 -36.32 36.65 -17.09
N GLY A 158 -35.88 36.78 -18.34
CA GLY A 158 -35.53 38.07 -18.94
C GLY A 158 -36.74 38.98 -19.15
N LEU A 159 -36.48 40.29 -19.27
CA LEU A 159 -37.52 41.28 -19.56
C LEU A 159 -38.20 40.99 -20.92
N SER A 160 -39.52 41.16 -20.98
CA SER A 160 -40.27 41.17 -22.23
C SER A 160 -39.94 42.40 -23.09
N ALA A 161 -40.18 42.31 -24.41
CA ALA A 161 -39.95 43.41 -25.35
C ALA A 161 -40.71 44.70 -24.95
N TYR A 162 -41.92 44.58 -24.40
CA TYR A 162 -42.67 45.72 -23.87
C TYR A 162 -42.00 46.33 -22.62
N GLN A 163 -41.53 45.51 -21.67
CA GLN A 163 -40.79 46.02 -20.50
C GLN A 163 -39.49 46.74 -20.89
N VAL A 164 -38.81 46.26 -21.94
CA VAL A 164 -37.66 46.94 -22.53
C VAL A 164 -38.09 48.27 -23.16
N ALA A 165 -39.20 48.31 -23.90
CA ALA A 165 -39.73 49.55 -24.48
C ALA A 165 -40.08 50.59 -23.39
N VAL A 166 -40.73 50.17 -22.30
CA VAL A 166 -41.04 51.04 -21.15
C VAL A 166 -39.76 51.57 -20.50
N SER A 167 -38.76 50.71 -20.29
CA SER A 167 -37.46 51.11 -19.74
C SER A 167 -36.72 52.13 -20.63
N ASN A 168 -36.99 52.10 -21.94
CA ASN A 168 -36.44 53.06 -22.92
C ASN A 168 -37.35 54.28 -23.17
N GLY A 169 -38.30 54.56 -22.28
CA GLY A 169 -39.11 55.78 -22.31
C GLY A 169 -40.47 55.67 -23.01
N TYR A 170 -40.96 54.46 -23.27
CA TYR A 170 -42.35 54.28 -23.69
C TYR A 170 -43.30 54.41 -22.49
N HIS A 171 -44.32 55.26 -22.61
CA HIS A 171 -45.28 55.55 -21.53
C HIS A 171 -46.71 55.06 -21.81
N GLY A 172 -46.96 54.43 -22.96
CA GLY A 172 -48.28 53.89 -23.31
C GLY A 172 -48.56 52.53 -22.69
N SER A 173 -49.76 51.99 -22.88
CA SER A 173 -50.10 50.63 -22.44
C SER A 173 -49.47 49.55 -23.33
N GLN A 174 -49.42 48.31 -22.86
CA GLN A 174 -48.95 47.18 -23.69
C GLN A 174 -49.81 46.99 -24.95
N THR A 175 -51.11 47.26 -24.84
CA THR A 175 -52.03 47.22 -25.98
C THR A 175 -51.70 48.27 -27.02
N ASP A 176 -51.40 49.50 -26.58
CA ASP A 176 -51.00 50.59 -27.47
C ASP A 176 -49.66 50.29 -28.14
N TRP A 177 -48.73 49.68 -27.40
CA TRP A 177 -47.44 49.26 -27.92
C TRP A 177 -47.62 48.22 -29.03
N LEU A 178 -48.43 47.18 -28.80
CA LEU A 178 -48.72 46.16 -29.81
C LEU A 178 -49.38 46.75 -31.06
N ALA A 179 -50.32 47.69 -30.89
CA ALA A 179 -50.95 48.39 -32.02
C ALA A 179 -49.94 49.21 -32.83
N SER A 180 -48.91 49.77 -32.18
CA SER A 180 -47.85 50.53 -32.86
C SER A 180 -46.91 49.68 -33.73
N LEU A 181 -46.84 48.36 -33.50
CA LEU A 181 -45.95 47.46 -34.25
C LEU A 181 -46.46 47.16 -35.66
N VAL A 182 -47.74 47.41 -35.94
CA VAL A 182 -48.34 47.13 -37.24
C VAL A 182 -48.12 48.33 -38.16
N GLY A 183 -47.28 48.15 -39.19
CA GLY A 183 -47.10 49.16 -40.23
C GLY A 183 -48.37 49.38 -41.07
N PRO A 184 -48.48 50.53 -41.76
CA PRO A 184 -49.59 50.77 -42.67
C PRO A 184 -49.63 49.71 -43.77
N LYS A 185 -50.84 49.38 -44.22
CA LYS A 185 -51.04 48.51 -45.39
C LYS A 185 -50.30 49.11 -46.59
N GLY A 186 -49.50 48.29 -47.29
CA GLY A 186 -48.84 48.71 -48.52
C GLY A 186 -49.83 49.14 -49.61
N ASN A 187 -49.39 50.02 -50.51
CA ASN A 187 -50.20 50.48 -51.63
C ASN A 187 -50.63 49.29 -52.52
N LYS A 188 -51.84 49.37 -53.10
CA LYS A 188 -52.27 48.43 -54.14
C LYS A 188 -51.34 48.61 -55.35
N GLY A 189 -50.87 47.52 -55.96
CA GLY A 189 -50.17 47.58 -57.23
C GLY A 189 -51.10 48.04 -58.37
N ASP A 190 -50.54 48.70 -59.38
CA ASP A 190 -51.27 49.17 -60.56
C ASP A 190 -51.78 48.00 -61.42
N ASP A 191 -52.90 48.20 -62.10
CA ASP A 191 -53.49 47.20 -63.00
C ASP A 191 -52.59 47.01 -64.25
N ALA A 192 -52.45 45.78 -64.75
CA ALA A 192 -51.64 45.48 -65.93
C ALA A 192 -52.35 45.91 -67.24
N VAL A 193 -51.66 46.68 -68.08
CA VAL A 193 -52.13 47.03 -69.44
C VAL A 193 -51.67 45.94 -70.43
N VAL A 194 -52.62 45.32 -71.14
CA VAL A 194 -52.35 44.35 -72.20
C VAL A 194 -52.55 45.03 -73.56
N ASN A 195 -51.50 45.06 -74.38
CA ASN A 195 -51.56 45.64 -75.72
C ASN A 195 -51.73 44.53 -76.77
N VAL A 196 -52.76 44.65 -77.61
CA VAL A 196 -53.00 43.68 -78.70
C VAL A 196 -52.51 44.27 -80.01
N VAL A 197 -51.57 43.59 -80.66
CA VAL A 197 -50.86 44.09 -81.86
C VAL A 197 -50.73 42.99 -82.91
N THR A 198 -50.45 43.35 -84.17
CA THR A 198 -50.02 42.39 -85.21
C THR A 198 -48.51 42.11 -85.11
N GLN A 199 -48.02 41.04 -85.73
CA GLN A 199 -46.58 40.69 -85.71
C GLN A 199 -45.70 41.84 -86.24
N ALA A 200 -46.11 42.47 -87.36
CA ALA A 200 -45.39 43.59 -87.94
C ALA A 200 -45.36 44.82 -87.01
N GLN A 201 -46.44 45.07 -86.26
CA GLN A 201 -46.50 46.16 -85.28
C GLN A 201 -45.62 45.86 -84.06
N TYR A 202 -45.63 44.63 -83.56
CA TYR A 202 -44.75 44.23 -82.45
C TYR A 202 -43.28 44.32 -82.84
N ASP A 203 -42.92 43.92 -84.06
CA ASP A 203 -41.54 43.96 -84.54
C ASP A 203 -41.01 45.37 -84.76
N ALA A 204 -41.90 46.33 -85.05
CA ALA A 204 -41.56 47.74 -85.17
C ALA A 204 -41.40 48.47 -83.81
N LEU A 205 -41.77 47.84 -82.68
CA LEU A 205 -41.63 48.46 -81.37
C LEU A 205 -40.16 48.58 -80.96
N THR A 206 -39.75 49.79 -80.59
CA THR A 206 -38.43 50.09 -80.02
C THR A 206 -38.32 49.70 -78.54
N ASP A 207 -39.45 49.52 -77.84
CA ASP A 207 -39.54 49.00 -76.48
C ASP A 207 -40.57 47.86 -76.43
N LYS A 208 -40.14 46.71 -75.92
CA LYS A 208 -40.94 45.47 -75.81
C LYS A 208 -41.11 45.01 -74.36
N THR A 209 -40.91 45.90 -73.38
CA THR A 209 -40.96 45.58 -71.94
C THR A 209 -42.40 45.46 -71.38
N GLY A 210 -43.42 45.84 -72.14
CA GLY A 210 -44.83 45.63 -71.81
C GLY A 210 -45.37 44.23 -72.11
N LEU A 211 -46.60 43.94 -71.67
CA LEU A 211 -47.31 42.71 -72.02
C LEU A 211 -48.07 42.89 -73.35
N TYR A 212 -47.62 42.20 -74.40
CA TYR A 212 -48.20 42.27 -75.74
C TYR A 212 -48.79 40.91 -76.16
N VAL A 213 -49.95 40.94 -76.80
CA VAL A 213 -50.59 39.77 -77.42
C VAL A 213 -50.60 39.97 -78.92
N ILE A 214 -49.97 39.05 -79.67
CA ILE A 214 -49.88 39.12 -81.12
C ILE A 214 -51.09 38.43 -81.76
N GLN A 215 -51.87 39.16 -82.56
CA GLN A 215 -52.94 38.57 -83.37
C GLN A 215 -52.31 37.84 -84.57
N GLY A 216 -52.67 36.56 -84.72
CA GLY A 216 -52.23 35.68 -85.81
C GLY A 216 -52.91 35.95 -87.14
#